data_AF-A0A094YGQ9-F1
#
_entry.id   AF-A0A094YGQ9-F1
#
_cell.length_a   1.000
_cell.length_b   1.000
_cell.length_c   1.000
_cell.angle_alpha   90.00
_cell.angle_beta   90.00
_cell.angle_gamma   90.00
#
_symmetry.space_group_name_H-M   'P 1'
#
loop_
_entity.id
_entity.type
_entity.pdbx_description
1 polymer ?
#
loop_
_entity_poly.entity_id
_entity_poly.type
_entity_poly.pdbx_seq_one_letter_code
_entity_poly.pdbx_strand_id
1 'polypeptide(L)'
;MLPYAGLNATIALSILIGLILSSAFSAIVVYAQELMPGRVGTVAGLFFGFSFGMGGLGAAVLGELADHTSIEFVYHVCAYLPAIGLLTAFLPNLRDIKTADTAPSPKT
;
A
#
# COMPACT_ATOMS: atom_id res chain seq x y z
N MET A 1 -18.80 0.75 -11.81
CA MET A 1 -19.08 -0.47 -12.60
C MET A 1 -19.01 -1.78 -11.77
N LEU A 2 -19.10 -1.71 -10.43
CA LEU A 2 -19.22 -2.89 -9.56
C LEU A 2 -20.62 -3.54 -9.47
N PRO A 3 -21.76 -2.87 -9.75
CA PRO A 3 -23.06 -3.55 -9.70
C PRO A 3 -23.47 -4.27 -11.01
N TYR A 4 -22.64 -4.28 -12.06
CA TYR A 4 -23.03 -4.79 -13.40
C TYR A 4 -22.12 -5.88 -14.00
N ALA A 5 -21.07 -6.32 -13.30
CA ALA A 5 -20.22 -7.43 -13.73
C ALA A 5 -20.40 -8.60 -12.77
N GLY A 6 -20.78 -9.77 -13.29
CA GLY A 6 -21.19 -10.93 -12.49
C GLY A 6 -20.18 -11.33 -11.41
N LEU A 7 -20.69 -11.93 -10.33
CA LEU A 7 -19.98 -12.43 -9.14
C LEU A 7 -18.57 -13.01 -9.44
N ASN A 8 -18.44 -13.75 -10.54
CA ASN A 8 -17.20 -14.37 -11.00
C ASN A 8 -16.07 -13.37 -11.31
N ALA A 9 -16.35 -12.21 -11.90
CA ALA A 9 -15.35 -11.20 -12.22
C ALA A 9 -14.82 -10.51 -10.96
N THR A 10 -15.71 -10.12 -10.04
CA THR A 10 -15.33 -9.53 -8.74
C THR A 10 -14.48 -10.50 -7.91
N ILE A 11 -14.81 -11.81 -7.94
CA ILE A 11 -14.01 -12.86 -7.29
C ILE A 11 -12.62 -12.94 -7.93
N ALA A 12 -12.52 -13.02 -9.25
CA ALA A 12 -11.24 -13.12 -9.95
C ALA A 12 -10.34 -11.90 -9.70
N LEU A 13 -10.90 -10.68 -9.76
CA LEU A 13 -10.15 -9.46 -9.44
C LEU A 13 -9.70 -9.42 -7.98
N SER A 14 -10.55 -9.84 -7.03
CA SER A 14 -10.18 -9.86 -5.61
C SER A 14 -9.05 -10.86 -5.33
N ILE A 15 -9.05 -12.03 -5.98
CA ILE A 15 -7.95 -12.99 -5.90
C ILE A 15 -6.65 -12.36 -6.42
N LEU A 16 -6.69 -11.68 -7.57
CA LEU A 16 -5.52 -11.04 -8.16
C LEU A 16 -4.98 -9.93 -7.25
N ILE A 17 -5.84 -9.06 -6.73
CA ILE A 17 -5.48 -7.98 -5.81
C ILE A 17 -4.85 -8.55 -4.53
N GLY A 18 -5.47 -9.59 -3.95
CA GLY A 18 -4.95 -10.26 -2.76
C GLY A 18 -3.58 -10.89 -3.00
N LEU A 19 -3.36 -11.51 -4.16
CA LEU A 19 -2.08 -12.08 -4.54
C LEU A 19 -0.99 -11.00 -4.66
N ILE A 20 -1.29 -9.89 -5.32
CA ILE A 20 -0.37 -8.76 -5.49
C ILE A 20 -0.02 -8.14 -4.14
N LEU A 21 -1.02 -7.87 -3.29
CA LEU A 21 -0.79 -7.29 -1.95
C LEU A 21 0.06 -8.22 -1.08
N SER A 22 -0.22 -9.52 -1.08
CA SER A 22 0.56 -10.52 -0.33
C SER A 22 2.02 -10.56 -0.78
N SER A 23 2.27 -10.52 -2.09
CA SER A 23 3.62 -10.51 -2.67
C SER A 23 4.39 -9.21 -2.38
N ALA A 24 3.75 -8.06 -2.57
CA ALA A 24 4.39 -6.76 -2.38
C ALA A 24 4.70 -6.50 -0.91
N PHE A 25 3.81 -6.89 0.00
CA PHE A 25 3.97 -6.64 1.43
C PHE A 25 5.22 -7.33 2.01
N SER A 26 5.46 -8.58 1.60
CA SER A 26 6.67 -9.33 1.99
C SER A 26 7.95 -8.60 1.56
N ALA A 27 8.01 -8.15 0.30
CA ALA A 27 9.19 -7.46 -0.23
C ALA A 27 9.45 -6.11 0.45
N ILE A 28 8.40 -5.34 0.76
CA ILE A 28 8.51 -4.03 1.44
C ILE A 28 9.11 -4.18 2.84
N VAL A 29 8.60 -5.15 3.62
CA VAL A 29 9.08 -5.39 4.99
C VAL A 29 10.53 -5.84 4.98
N VAL A 30 10.89 -6.77 4.09
CA VAL A 30 12.28 -7.23 3.94
C VAL A 30 13.20 -6.08 3.54
N TYR A 31 12.82 -5.26 2.56
CA TYR A 31 13.62 -4.12 2.13
C TYR A 31 13.84 -3.09 3.24
N ALA A 32 12.80 -2.79 4.02
CA ALA A 32 12.91 -1.88 5.15
C ALA A 32 13.82 -2.44 6.27
N GLN A 33 13.81 -3.76 6.46
CA GLN A 33 14.70 -4.45 7.39
C GLN A 33 16.16 -4.43 6.91
N GLU A 34 16.41 -4.61 5.62
CA GLU A 34 17.75 -4.53 5.01
C GLU A 34 18.36 -3.12 5.09
N LEU A 35 17.54 -2.07 4.98
CA LEU A 35 17.99 -0.67 5.14
C LEU A 35 18.37 -0.31 6.58
N MET A 36 17.80 -0.98 7.58
CA MET A 36 18.08 -0.75 9.01
C MET A 36 18.29 -2.07 9.79
N PRO A 37 19.40 -2.78 9.54
CA PRO A 37 19.63 -4.14 10.04
C PRO A 37 19.76 -4.23 11.57
N GLY A 38 20.08 -3.11 12.24
CA GLY A 38 20.17 -3.04 13.71
C GLY A 38 18.83 -2.81 14.44
N ARG A 39 17.73 -2.52 13.72
CA ARG A 39 16.43 -2.12 14.30
C ARG A 39 15.23 -2.79 13.63
N VAL A 40 15.40 -4.02 13.17
CA VAL A 40 14.35 -4.79 12.48
C VAL A 40 13.02 -4.88 13.25
N GLY A 41 13.07 -4.99 14.57
CA GLY A 41 11.87 -5.02 15.43
C GLY A 41 11.12 -3.68 15.47
N THR A 42 11.84 -2.55 15.48
CA THR A 42 11.23 -1.21 15.47
C THR A 42 10.61 -0.92 14.10
N VAL A 43 11.27 -1.31 13.01
CA VAL A 43 10.75 -1.15 11.64
C VAL A 43 9.48 -1.98 11.47
N ALA A 44 9.53 -3.29 11.77
CA ALA A 44 8.35 -4.14 11.70
C ALA A 44 7.22 -3.60 12.60
N GLY A 45 7.51 -3.24 13.85
CA GLY A 45 6.54 -2.69 14.78
C GLY A 45 5.87 -1.40 14.30
N LEU A 46 6.63 -0.48 13.68
CA LEU A 46 6.08 0.76 13.13
C LEU A 46 5.21 0.49 11.89
N PHE A 47 5.67 -0.36 10.96
CA PHE A 47 4.92 -0.69 9.75
C PHE A 47 3.61 -1.40 10.07
N PHE A 48 3.68 -2.50 10.83
CA PHE A 48 2.48 -3.25 11.20
C PHE A 48 1.59 -2.43 12.13
N GLY A 49 2.16 -1.76 13.15
CA GLY A 49 1.40 -0.97 14.12
C GLY A 49 0.67 0.22 13.50
N PHE A 50 1.35 0.99 12.63
CA PHE A 50 0.72 2.09 11.91
C PHE A 50 -0.34 1.61 10.92
N SER A 51 -0.06 0.53 10.18
CA SER A 51 -1.02 -0.04 9.22
C SER A 51 -2.29 -0.54 9.91
N PHE A 52 -2.17 -1.28 11.01
CA PHE A 52 -3.33 -1.73 11.78
C PHE A 52 -4.05 -0.56 12.49
N GLY A 53 -3.32 0.43 13.00
CA GLY A 53 -3.92 1.63 13.60
C GLY A 53 -4.75 2.43 12.60
N MET A 54 -4.21 2.67 11.40
CA MET A 54 -4.91 3.38 10.33
C MET A 54 -6.07 2.55 9.75
N GLY A 55 -5.91 1.22 9.67
CA GLY A 55 -6.98 0.30 9.30
C GLY A 55 -8.16 0.30 10.28
N GLY A 56 -7.88 0.30 11.59
CA GLY A 56 -8.91 0.38 12.63
C GLY A 56 -9.63 1.72 12.66
N LEU A 57 -8.89 2.83 12.53
CA LEU A 57 -9.47 4.17 12.42
C LEU A 57 -10.34 4.30 11.16
N GLY A 58 -9.84 3.82 10.02
CA GLY A 58 -10.59 3.79 8.77
C GLY A 58 -11.86 2.96 8.88
N ALA A 59 -11.81 1.81 9.54
CA ALA A 59 -12.99 0.97 9.77
C ALA A 59 -14.04 1.67 10.65
N ALA A 60 -13.62 2.40 11.69
CA ALA A 60 -14.53 3.17 12.54
C ALA A 60 -15.20 4.32 11.75
N VAL A 61 -14.43 5.09 10.98
CA VAL A 61 -14.95 6.21 10.18
C VAL A 61 -15.85 5.73 9.05
N LEU A 62 -15.47 4.66 8.34
CA LEU A 62 -16.29 4.08 7.28
C LEU A 62 -17.52 3.37 7.82
N GLY A 63 -17.44 2.78 9.03
CA GLY A 63 -18.56 2.19 9.73
C GLY A 63 -19.63 3.22 10.10
N GLU A 64 -19.22 4.33 10.70
CA GLU A 64 -20.13 5.46 10.99
C GLU A 64 -20.76 6.01 9.70
N LEU A 65 -19.96 6.15 8.64
CA LEU A 65 -20.46 6.58 7.34
C LEU A 65 -21.46 5.57 6.75
N ALA A 66 -21.24 4.26 6.94
CA ALA A 66 -22.14 3.21 6.48
C ALA A 66 -23.49 3.28 7.20
N ASP A 67 -23.50 3.55 8.50
CA ASP A 67 -24.73 3.68 9.29
C ASP A 67 -25.57 4.90 8.83
N HIS A 68 -24.90 5.98 8.39
CA HIS A 68 -25.56 7.19 7.90
C HIS A 68 -25.98 7.15 6.40
N THR A 69 -25.23 6.47 5.53
CA THR A 69 -25.42 6.54 4.06
C THR A 69 -25.73 5.23 3.36
N SER A 70 -25.56 4.07 4.02
CA SER A 70 -25.60 2.68 3.51
C SER A 70 -24.25 2.09 3.07
N ILE A 71 -24.14 0.76 3.24
CA ILE A 71 -23.00 -0.08 2.82
C ILE A 71 -22.69 0.05 1.32
N GLU A 72 -23.70 0.28 0.49
CA GLU A 72 -23.52 0.36 -0.97
C GLU A 72 -22.74 1.62 -1.38
N PHE A 73 -22.97 2.74 -0.68
CA PHE A 73 -22.20 3.98 -0.86
C PHE A 73 -20.75 3.80 -0.42
N VAL A 74 -20.52 3.16 0.73
CA VAL A 74 -19.17 2.86 1.24
C VAL A 74 -18.38 1.98 0.26
N TYR A 75 -19.01 0.98 -0.35
CA TYR A 75 -18.38 0.19 -1.41
C TYR A 75 -17.98 1.04 -2.63
N HIS A 76 -18.81 2.02 -3.00
CA HIS A 76 -18.47 2.96 -4.08
C HIS A 76 -17.28 3.84 -3.73
N VAL A 77 -17.22 4.36 -2.50
CA VAL A 77 -16.12 5.18 -2.00
C VAL A 77 -14.82 4.37 -1.93
N CYS A 78 -14.87 3.15 -1.40
CA CYS A 78 -13.73 2.24 -1.34
C CYS A 78 -13.19 1.84 -2.72
N ALA A 79 -14.02 1.83 -3.76
CA ALA A 79 -13.58 1.59 -5.13
C ALA A 79 -12.66 2.70 -5.69
N TYR A 80 -12.71 3.91 -5.12
CA TYR A 80 -11.83 5.03 -5.49
C TYR A 80 -10.55 5.11 -4.64
N LEU A 81 -10.49 4.44 -3.48
CA LEU A 81 -9.27 4.41 -2.65
C LEU A 81 -8.01 3.93 -3.41
N PRO A 82 -8.06 2.90 -4.29
CA PRO A 82 -6.92 2.49 -5.09
C PRO A 82 -6.39 3.59 -6.02
N ALA A 83 -7.23 4.54 -6.44
CA ALA A 83 -6.80 5.67 -7.26
C ALA A 83 -5.91 6.65 -6.48
N ILE A 84 -6.05 6.73 -5.15
CA ILE A 84 -5.10 7.46 -4.28
C ILE A 84 -3.71 6.80 -4.36
N GLY A 85 -3.65 5.48 -4.53
CA GLY A 85 -2.39 4.76 -4.80
C GLY A 85 -1.69 5.23 -6.08
N LEU A 86 -2.42 5.76 -7.07
CA LEU A 86 -1.84 6.32 -8.28
C LEU A 86 -0.97 7.57 -7.98
N LEU A 87 -1.21 8.27 -6.87
CA LEU A 87 -0.37 9.39 -6.44
C LEU A 87 1.06 8.96 -6.09
N THR A 88 1.30 7.67 -5.83
CA THR A 88 2.67 7.14 -5.66
C THR A 88 3.50 7.22 -6.94
N ALA A 89 2.88 7.39 -8.12
CA ALA A 89 3.62 7.66 -9.36
C ALA A 89 4.35 9.02 -9.35
N PHE A 90 3.95 9.95 -8.47
CA PHE A 90 4.68 11.20 -8.24
C PHE A 90 5.89 11.02 -7.32
N LEU A 91 6.11 9.83 -6.76
CA LEU A 91 7.27 9.59 -5.91
C LEU A 91 8.52 9.45 -6.79
N PRO A 92 9.53 10.33 -6.64
CA PRO A 92 10.72 10.35 -7.48
C PRO A 92 11.50 9.04 -7.37
N ASN A 93 11.97 8.53 -8.51
CA ASN A 93 12.68 7.25 -8.60
C ASN A 93 13.98 7.28 -7.77
N LEU A 94 14.09 6.38 -6.79
CA LEU A 94 15.27 6.24 -5.93
C LEU A 94 16.53 5.70 -6.65
N ARG A 95 16.42 5.38 -7.96
CA ARG A 95 17.52 4.87 -8.78
C ARG A 95 18.59 5.91 -9.11
N ASP A 96 18.28 7.21 -9.02
CA ASP A 96 19.26 8.26 -9.35
C ASP A 96 20.27 8.53 -8.22
N ILE A 97 19.98 8.13 -6.98
CA ILE A 97 20.87 8.39 -5.84
C ILE A 97 22.09 7.46 -5.83
N LYS A 98 22.00 6.25 -6.41
CA LYS A 98 23.16 5.33 -6.44
C LYS A 98 24.21 5.69 -7.50
N THR A 99 23.86 6.53 -8.47
CA THR A 99 24.80 6.95 -9.53
C THR A 99 25.68 8.13 -9.10
N ALA A 100 25.24 8.96 -8.15
CA ALA A 100 26.02 10.10 -7.66
C ALA A 100 27.22 9.71 -6.78
N ASP A 101 27.19 8.53 -6.14
CA ASP A 101 28.27 8.04 -5.27
C ASP A 101 29.25 7.09 -6.00
N THR A 102 29.07 6.88 -7.30
CA THR A 102 29.99 6.05 -8.12
C THR A 102 30.78 6.87 -9.14
N ALA A 103 30.85 8.21 -8.98
CA ALA A 103 31.73 9.02 -9.81
C ALA A 103 33.19 8.59 -9.58
N PRO A 104 33.95 8.22 -10.63
CA PRO A 104 35.32 7.80 -10.47
C PRO A 104 36.17 8.96 -9.98
N SER A 105 36.94 8.73 -8.92
CA SER A 105 37.96 9.64 -8.39
C SER A 105 38.83 10.18 -9.54
N PRO A 106 39.08 11.51 -9.62
CA PRO A 106 39.97 12.07 -10.62
C PRO A 106 41.38 11.54 -10.39
N LYS A 107 41.93 10.86 -11.40
CA LYS A 107 43.35 10.51 -11.45
C LYS A 107 44.18 11.80 -11.39
N THR A 108 45.00 11.95 -10.35
CA THR A 108 46.21 12.78 -10.38
C THR A 108 47.26 12.14 -9.51
#